data_AF-Q86U44-F1
#
_entry.id   AF-Q86U44-F1
#
_cell.length_a   1.000
_cell.length_b   1.000
_cell.length_c   1.000
_cell.angle_alpha   90.00
_cell.angle_beta   90.00
_cell.angle_gamma   90.00
#
_symmetry.space_group_name_H-M   'P 1'
#
loop_
_entity.id
_entity.type
_entity.pdbx_description
1 polymer ?
#
loop_
_entity_poly.entity_id
_entity_poly.type
_entity_poly.pdbx_seq_one_letter_code
_entity_poly.pdbx_strand_id
1 'polypeptide(L)'
;MSDTWSSIQAHKKQLDSLRERLQRRRKQDSGHLDLRNPEAALSPTFRSDSPVPTAPTSGGPKPSTASAVPELATDPELEKKLLHHLSDLALTLPTDAVSICLAISTPDAPATQDGVESLLQKFAAQELIEVKRGLLQDDAHPTLVTYADHSKLSAMMGAVAEKKGPGEVAGTVTGQKRRAEQDSTTVAAFASSLVSGLNSSASEPAKEPAKKSRKHAASDVDLEIESLLNQQSTKEQQSKKVSQEILELLNTTTAKEQSIVEKFRSRGRAQVQEFCDYGTKEECMKASDADRPCRKLHFRRIINKHTDESLGDCSFLNTCFHMDTCKYVHYEIDACMDSEAPGSKDHTPSQELALTQSVGGDSSADRLFPPQWICCDIRYLDVSILGKFAVVMADPPWDIHMELPYGTLTDDEMRRLNIPVLQDDGFLFLWVTGRAMELGRECLNLWGYERVDEIIWVKTNQLQRIIRTGRTGHWLNHGKEHCLVGVKGNPQGFNQGLDCDVIVAEVRSTSHKPDEIYGMIERLSPGTRKIELFGRPHNVQPNWITLGNQLDGIHLLDPDVVARFKQRYPDGIISKPKNL
;
A
#
# COMPACT_ATOMS: atom_id res chain seq x y z
N MET A 1 -33.71 -6.88 8.03
CA MET A 1 -32.35 -6.62 8.56
C MET A 1 -31.89 -7.63 9.61
N SER A 2 -32.76 -8.50 10.15
CA SER A 2 -32.37 -9.60 11.06
C SER A 2 -31.56 -10.70 10.38
N ASP A 3 -31.92 -11.04 9.13
CA ASP A 3 -31.40 -12.24 8.46
C ASP A 3 -29.92 -12.11 8.06
N THR A 4 -29.47 -10.89 7.76
CA THR A 4 -28.06 -10.59 7.48
C THR A 4 -27.19 -10.79 8.71
N TRP A 5 -27.66 -10.37 9.89
CA TRP A 5 -26.91 -10.54 11.14
C TRP A 5 -26.81 -12.01 11.57
N SER A 6 -27.91 -12.76 11.45
CA SER A 6 -27.91 -14.20 11.72
C SER A 6 -26.98 -14.96 10.76
N SER A 7 -26.92 -14.59 9.47
CA SER A 7 -26.00 -15.19 8.51
C SER A 7 -24.53 -14.91 8.84
N ILE A 8 -24.20 -13.68 9.26
CA ILE A 8 -22.84 -13.29 9.66
C ILE A 8 -22.41 -14.07 10.92
N GLN A 9 -23.29 -14.18 11.92
CA GLN A 9 -23.00 -14.97 13.13
C GLN A 9 -22.83 -16.45 12.83
N ALA A 10 -23.64 -17.02 11.92
CA ALA A 10 -23.50 -18.41 11.50
C ALA A 10 -22.14 -18.67 10.81
N HIS A 11 -21.71 -17.76 9.93
CA HIS A 11 -20.42 -17.87 9.25
C HIS A 11 -19.24 -17.74 10.23
N LYS A 12 -19.32 -16.82 11.20
CA LYS A 12 -18.31 -16.69 12.27
C LYS A 12 -18.20 -17.98 13.10
N LYS A 13 -19.34 -18.58 13.46
CA LYS A 13 -19.39 -19.84 14.23
C LYS A 13 -18.80 -21.03 13.44
N GLN A 14 -18.99 -21.06 12.12
CA GLN A 14 -18.36 -22.06 11.25
C GLN A 14 -16.84 -21.91 11.18
N LEU A 15 -16.33 -20.67 11.04
CA LEU A 15 -14.89 -20.40 11.01
C LEU A 15 -14.21 -20.74 12.34
N ASP A 16 -14.82 -20.39 13.46
CA ASP A 16 -14.30 -20.73 14.79
C ASP A 16 -14.24 -22.26 15.00
N SER A 17 -15.28 -23.00 14.56
CA SER A 17 -15.30 -24.47 14.60
C SER A 17 -14.20 -25.11 13.74
N LEU A 18 -13.92 -24.54 12.57
CA LEU A 18 -12.90 -25.03 11.65
C LEU A 18 -11.49 -24.77 12.20
N ARG A 19 -11.28 -23.59 12.81
CA ARG A 19 -10.03 -23.23 13.51
C ARG A 19 -9.77 -24.15 14.71
N GLU A 20 -10.80 -24.48 15.48
CA GLU A 20 -10.69 -25.40 16.62
C GLU A 20 -10.36 -26.83 16.15
N ARG A 21 -10.96 -27.31 15.05
CA ARG A 21 -10.63 -28.62 14.45
C ARG A 21 -9.18 -28.69 13.97
N LEU A 22 -8.67 -27.63 13.34
CA LEU A 22 -7.27 -27.56 12.91
C LEU A 22 -6.30 -27.53 14.10
N GLN A 23 -6.62 -26.81 15.17
CA GLN A 23 -5.82 -26.84 16.40
C GLN A 23 -5.83 -28.22 17.08
N ARG A 24 -6.96 -28.93 17.07
CA ARG A 24 -7.03 -30.32 17.58
C ARG A 24 -6.17 -31.27 16.76
N ARG A 25 -6.16 -31.15 15.42
CA ARG A 25 -5.28 -31.95 14.55
C ARG A 25 -3.80 -31.65 14.82
N ARG A 26 -3.41 -30.36 14.90
CA ARG A 26 -2.03 -29.99 15.25
C ARG A 26 -1.60 -30.55 16.61
N LYS A 27 -2.49 -30.53 17.61
CA LYS A 27 -2.21 -31.12 18.95
C LYS A 27 -2.11 -32.65 18.92
N GLN A 28 -2.89 -33.32 18.08
CA GLN A 28 -2.84 -34.78 17.90
C GLN A 28 -1.58 -35.23 17.14
N ASP A 29 -1.17 -34.50 16.09
CA ASP A 29 0.07 -34.79 15.35
C ASP A 29 1.33 -34.49 16.17
N SER A 30 1.29 -33.52 17.10
CA SER A 30 2.39 -33.29 18.05
C SER A 30 2.44 -34.29 19.22
N GLY A 31 1.45 -35.18 19.36
CA GLY A 31 1.28 -36.10 20.49
C GLY A 31 1.37 -37.59 20.15
N HIS A 32 1.69 -37.94 18.90
CA HIS A 32 1.72 -39.33 18.44
C HIS A 32 3.02 -39.66 17.70
N LEU A 33 4.14 -39.65 18.43
CA LEU A 33 5.39 -40.30 18.05
C LEU A 33 5.86 -41.16 19.24
N ASP A 34 5.10 -42.20 19.55
CA ASP A 34 5.54 -43.27 20.45
C ASP A 34 4.74 -44.56 20.17
N LEU A 35 5.46 -45.69 20.01
CA LEU A 35 5.04 -47.12 19.90
C LEU A 35 5.44 -47.91 18.63
N ARG A 36 6.59 -48.58 18.74
CA ARG A 36 6.92 -50.03 18.51
C ARG A 36 6.59 -50.70 17.16
N ASN A 37 7.55 -51.43 16.57
CA ASN A 37 7.90 -52.86 16.86
C ASN A 37 9.08 -53.35 15.93
N PRO A 38 9.59 -54.62 15.95
CA PRO A 38 10.94 -54.99 16.41
C PRO A 38 11.83 -55.70 15.35
N GLU A 39 13.03 -56.13 15.78
CA GLU A 39 13.90 -57.22 15.25
C GLU A 39 15.33 -56.84 14.75
N ALA A 40 16.29 -57.68 15.19
CA ALA A 40 17.65 -57.95 14.68
C ALA A 40 18.87 -57.12 15.16
N ALA A 41 19.48 -57.64 16.23
CA ALA A 41 20.88 -58.14 16.29
C ALA A 41 22.09 -57.20 16.57
N LEU A 42 22.71 -57.46 17.74
CA LEU A 42 24.15 -57.40 18.12
C LEU A 42 24.78 -55.99 18.28
N SER A 43 25.55 -55.57 19.29
CA SER A 43 26.05 -56.05 20.60
C SER A 43 26.79 -54.85 21.26
N PRO A 44 27.15 -54.86 22.56
CA PRO A 44 26.88 -53.70 23.44
C PRO A 44 28.10 -53.03 24.14
N THR A 45 27.76 -52.04 24.97
CA THR A 45 28.43 -51.45 26.15
C THR A 45 29.51 -50.39 25.95
N PHE A 46 29.27 -49.17 26.47
CA PHE A 46 29.92 -48.65 27.69
C PHE A 46 29.12 -47.45 28.27
N ARG A 47 29.00 -47.45 29.61
CA ARG A 47 28.32 -46.45 30.46
C ARG A 47 29.29 -45.36 30.92
N SER A 48 28.79 -44.15 31.19
CA SER A 48 29.20 -43.34 32.36
C SER A 48 28.25 -42.15 32.61
N ASP A 49 27.42 -42.31 33.65
CA ASP A 49 26.99 -41.41 34.74
C ASP A 49 26.80 -39.87 34.59
N SER A 50 25.62 -39.44 35.07
CA SER A 50 25.15 -38.06 35.38
C SER A 50 25.84 -37.42 36.61
N PRO A 51 25.55 -36.16 37.04
CA PRO A 51 24.30 -35.84 37.77
C PRO A 51 23.70 -34.42 37.60
N VAL A 52 22.44 -34.34 38.02
CA VAL A 52 21.46 -33.23 38.17
C VAL A 52 21.95 -32.08 39.07
N PRO A 53 21.38 -30.86 38.94
CA PRO A 53 21.17 -29.97 40.08
C PRO A 53 19.68 -29.81 40.44
N THR A 54 19.48 -29.91 41.74
CA THR A 54 18.28 -29.84 42.58
C THR A 54 17.58 -28.49 42.61
N ALA A 55 16.25 -28.53 42.79
CA ALA A 55 15.38 -27.39 43.07
C ALA A 55 15.62 -26.78 44.48
N PRO A 56 15.35 -25.47 44.68
CA PRO A 56 15.05 -24.91 45.98
C PRO A 56 13.54 -24.67 46.17
N THR A 57 12.98 -25.33 47.17
CA THR A 57 11.72 -24.96 47.84
C THR A 57 12.01 -23.90 48.91
N SER A 58 11.42 -22.71 48.82
CA SER A 58 10.84 -21.95 49.96
C SER A 58 10.43 -20.51 49.58
N GLY A 59 9.16 -20.18 49.89
CA GLY A 59 8.74 -18.87 50.39
C GLY A 59 8.60 -17.69 49.41
N GLY A 60 7.39 -17.48 48.88
CA GLY A 60 6.99 -16.20 48.26
C GLY A 60 5.62 -16.28 47.59
N PRO A 61 4.70 -15.31 47.76
CA PRO A 61 3.25 -15.58 47.76
C PRO A 61 2.58 -15.62 46.38
N LYS A 62 1.44 -16.31 46.35
CA LYS A 62 0.41 -16.34 45.29
C LYS A 62 0.10 -14.93 44.73
N PRO A 63 -0.05 -14.73 43.41
CA PRO A 63 -0.91 -13.67 42.92
C PRO A 63 -2.36 -14.17 43.00
N SER A 64 -3.06 -13.66 43.99
CA SER A 64 -4.51 -13.66 44.11
C SER A 64 -5.18 -13.03 42.89
N THR A 65 -6.35 -13.56 42.55
CA THR A 65 -7.44 -12.84 41.87
C THR A 65 -7.68 -11.45 42.48
N ALA A 66 -8.12 -10.49 41.65
CA ALA A 66 -8.26 -9.04 41.92
C ALA A 66 -6.95 -8.26 41.64
N SER A 67 -6.95 -7.11 40.96
CA SER A 67 -7.92 -6.02 41.04
C SER A 67 -7.89 -5.20 39.75
N ALA A 68 -9.04 -4.62 39.41
CA ALA A 68 -9.14 -3.52 38.46
C ALA A 68 -8.01 -2.50 38.69
N VAL A 69 -7.37 -2.05 37.60
CA VAL A 69 -6.46 -0.90 37.62
C VAL A 69 -7.19 0.22 38.37
N PRO A 70 -6.68 0.70 39.53
CA PRO A 70 -7.29 1.85 40.15
C PRO A 70 -7.10 3.00 39.17
N GLU A 71 -8.20 3.56 38.65
CA GLU A 71 -8.18 4.87 38.00
C GLU A 71 -7.52 5.83 39.00
N LEU A 72 -6.21 6.08 38.85
CA LEU A 72 -5.53 7.15 39.53
C LEU A 72 -6.27 8.42 39.13
N ALA A 73 -7.04 8.96 40.08
CA ALA A 73 -7.79 10.19 39.94
C ALA A 73 -6.83 11.28 39.47
N THR A 74 -6.82 11.48 38.15
CA THR A 74 -5.90 12.38 37.47
C THR A 74 -6.44 13.78 37.71
N ASP A 75 -5.58 14.68 38.19
CA ASP A 75 -5.96 16.05 38.48
C ASP A 75 -6.50 16.71 37.19
N PRO A 76 -7.79 17.06 37.12
CA PRO A 76 -8.40 17.62 35.90
C PRO A 76 -7.78 18.96 35.51
N GLU A 77 -7.19 19.68 36.47
CA GLU A 77 -6.51 20.94 36.18
C GLU A 77 -5.13 20.71 35.55
N LEU A 78 -4.42 19.66 35.98
CA LEU A 78 -3.16 19.22 35.36
C LEU A 78 -3.40 18.71 33.94
N GLU A 79 -4.46 17.92 33.71
CA GLU A 79 -4.85 17.44 32.37
C GLU A 79 -5.13 18.61 31.42
N LYS A 80 -5.84 19.64 31.89
CA LYS A 80 -6.14 20.85 31.11
C LYS A 80 -4.88 21.65 30.77
N LYS A 81 -3.98 21.84 31.73
CA LYS A 81 -2.70 22.55 31.50
C LYS A 81 -1.82 21.83 30.49
N LEU A 82 -1.73 20.50 30.59
CA LEU A 82 -0.95 19.69 29.67
C LEU A 82 -1.53 19.73 28.24
N LEU A 83 -2.86 19.66 28.10
CA LEU A 83 -3.52 19.81 26.79
C LEU A 83 -3.29 21.18 26.17
N HIS A 84 -3.34 22.24 26.98
CA HIS A 84 -3.05 23.59 26.49
C HIS A 84 -1.59 23.74 26.06
N HIS A 85 -0.64 23.12 26.77
CA HIS A 85 0.77 23.17 26.41
C HIS A 85 1.07 22.36 25.14
N LEU A 86 0.52 21.15 25.01
CA LEU A 86 0.72 20.29 23.83
C LEU A 86 -0.01 20.79 22.57
N SER A 87 -1.06 21.60 22.73
CA SER A 87 -1.79 22.19 21.60
C SER A 87 -1.16 23.48 21.07
N ASP A 88 -0.15 24.03 21.74
CA ASP A 88 0.57 25.22 21.29
C ASP A 88 1.36 24.94 20.01
N LEU A 89 1.04 25.67 18.93
CA LEU A 89 1.72 25.61 17.65
C LEU A 89 3.20 26.07 17.74
N ALA A 90 3.58 26.76 18.81
CA ALA A 90 4.95 27.18 19.07
C ALA A 90 5.82 26.13 19.80
N LEU A 91 5.25 24.99 20.19
CA LEU A 91 5.99 23.94 20.90
C LEU A 91 7.07 23.30 20.01
N THR A 92 8.32 23.35 20.45
CA THR A 92 9.45 22.75 19.72
C THR A 92 9.59 21.27 20.03
N LEU A 93 9.14 20.40 19.11
CA LEU A 93 9.31 18.96 19.20
C LEU A 93 10.66 18.51 18.58
N PRO A 94 11.34 17.50 19.16
CA PRO A 94 10.93 16.70 20.31
C PRO A 94 11.16 17.39 21.67
N THR A 95 10.26 17.18 22.62
CA THR A 95 10.34 17.73 23.99
C THR A 95 10.27 16.60 25.03
N ASP A 96 11.10 16.66 26.06
CA ASP A 96 11.09 15.66 27.15
C ASP A 96 10.06 15.99 28.26
N ALA A 97 9.64 14.97 29.01
CA ALA A 97 8.66 15.11 30.09
C ALA A 97 9.10 16.06 31.22
N VAL A 98 10.40 16.23 31.46
CA VAL A 98 10.92 17.14 32.50
C VAL A 98 10.75 18.60 32.06
N SER A 99 11.08 18.90 30.81
CA SER A 99 10.87 20.21 30.19
C SER A 99 9.40 20.60 30.18
N ILE A 100 8.51 19.66 29.83
CA ILE A 100 7.05 19.86 29.89
C ILE A 100 6.60 20.14 31.33
N CYS A 101 7.07 19.35 32.30
CA CYS A 101 6.72 19.53 33.70
C CYS A 101 7.13 20.91 34.22
N LEU A 102 8.33 21.39 33.85
CA LEU A 102 8.80 22.72 34.21
C LEU A 102 7.96 23.84 33.58
N ALA A 103 7.49 23.65 32.34
CA ALA A 103 6.70 24.65 31.63
C ALA A 103 5.27 24.81 32.18
N ILE A 104 4.65 23.72 32.67
CA ILE A 104 3.25 23.73 33.14
C ILE A 104 3.11 23.97 34.66
N SER A 105 4.21 23.85 35.41
CA SER A 105 4.21 24.00 36.87
C SER A 105 4.11 25.48 37.26
N THR A 106 3.07 25.84 37.99
CA THR A 106 2.84 27.21 38.48
C THR A 106 2.87 27.23 40.00
N PRO A 107 3.23 28.36 40.66
CA PRO A 107 3.25 28.47 42.13
C PRO A 107 1.95 28.03 42.82
N ASP A 108 0.82 28.25 42.15
CA ASP A 108 -0.52 27.93 42.67
C ASP A 108 -0.97 26.47 42.44
N ALA A 109 -0.25 25.72 41.61
CA ALA A 109 -0.58 24.33 41.27
C ALA A 109 0.67 23.62 40.69
N PRO A 110 1.50 23.01 41.55
CA PRO A 110 2.72 22.32 41.12
C PRO A 110 2.39 21.02 40.37
N ALA A 111 3.01 20.84 39.20
CA ALA A 111 2.92 19.59 38.45
C ALA A 111 3.90 18.56 39.02
N THR A 112 3.44 17.32 39.23
CA THR A 112 4.30 16.18 39.60
C THR A 112 4.80 15.47 38.34
N GLN A 113 6.07 15.08 38.32
CA GLN A 113 6.66 14.36 37.18
C GLN A 113 5.88 13.07 36.86
N ASP A 114 5.52 12.30 37.88
CA ASP A 114 4.71 11.08 37.74
C ASP A 114 3.33 11.35 37.13
N GLY A 115 2.71 12.49 37.47
CA GLY A 115 1.43 12.91 36.92
C GLY A 115 1.51 13.25 35.43
N VAL A 116 2.57 13.96 35.03
CA VAL A 116 2.84 14.29 33.62
C VAL A 116 3.11 13.02 32.81
N GLU A 117 3.94 12.11 33.31
CA GLU A 117 4.24 10.86 32.60
C GLU A 117 3.00 9.97 32.43
N SER A 118 2.14 9.89 33.45
CA SER A 118 0.87 9.16 33.37
C SER A 118 -0.08 9.75 32.32
N LEU A 119 -0.19 11.09 32.26
CA LEU A 119 -1.02 11.76 31.26
C LEU A 119 -0.43 11.65 29.84
N LEU A 120 0.89 11.73 29.67
CA LEU A 120 1.53 11.51 28.38
C LEU A 120 1.28 10.09 27.86
N GLN A 121 1.33 9.07 28.73
CA GLN A 121 0.96 7.70 28.37
C GLN A 121 -0.52 7.58 27.98
N LYS A 122 -1.41 8.26 28.73
CA LYS A 122 -2.85 8.32 28.41
C LYS A 122 -3.09 8.95 27.03
N PHE A 123 -2.42 10.06 26.71
CA PHE A 123 -2.57 10.76 25.43
C PHE A 123 -1.95 9.99 24.26
N ALA A 124 -0.84 9.29 24.49
CA ALA A 124 -0.26 8.39 23.50
C ALA A 124 -1.19 7.21 23.21
N ALA A 125 -1.81 6.62 24.25
CA ALA A 125 -2.80 5.56 24.09
C ALA A 125 -4.09 6.01 23.37
N GLN A 126 -4.40 7.31 23.41
CA GLN A 126 -5.51 7.95 22.69
C GLN A 126 -5.10 8.47 21.29
N GLU A 127 -3.87 8.18 20.84
CA GLU A 127 -3.32 8.62 19.54
C GLU A 127 -3.34 10.15 19.35
N LEU A 128 -3.20 10.91 20.44
CA LEU A 128 -3.12 12.38 20.40
C LEU A 128 -1.68 12.87 20.24
N ILE A 129 -0.73 12.08 20.73
CA ILE A 129 0.71 12.34 20.68
C ILE A 129 1.45 11.03 20.39
N GLU A 130 2.69 11.12 19.92
CA GLU A 130 3.63 10.00 19.88
C GLU A 130 4.73 10.18 20.91
N VAL A 131 5.09 9.09 21.60
CA VAL A 131 6.13 9.08 22.61
C VAL A 131 7.17 8.00 22.33
N LYS A 132 8.45 8.34 22.53
CA LYS A 132 9.56 7.37 22.54
C LYS A 132 10.11 7.23 23.96
N ARG A 133 10.24 5.99 24.45
CA ARG A 133 11.08 5.64 25.61
C ARG A 133 12.45 5.19 25.11
N GLY A 134 13.52 5.67 25.74
CA GLY A 134 14.90 5.28 25.40
C GLY A 134 15.11 3.77 25.50
N LEU A 135 15.84 3.19 24.54
CA LEU A 135 16.06 1.75 24.34
C LEU A 135 17.24 1.17 25.17
N LEU A 136 17.58 1.77 26.33
CA LEU A 136 18.64 1.27 27.20
C LEU A 136 18.07 0.91 28.58
N GLN A 137 18.40 -0.30 29.05
CA GLN A 137 18.11 -0.81 30.40
C GLN A 137 18.84 0.05 31.44
N ASP A 138 18.28 1.18 31.84
CA ASP A 138 18.53 1.85 33.12
C ASP A 138 17.39 2.87 33.35
N ASP A 139 16.76 2.81 34.52
CA ASP A 139 15.45 3.39 34.89
C ASP A 139 15.37 4.94 34.95
N ALA A 140 16.06 5.68 34.07
CA ALA A 140 16.21 7.14 34.23
C ALA A 140 15.91 8.00 32.98
N HIS A 141 15.42 7.45 31.88
CA HIS A 141 15.14 8.26 30.68
C HIS A 141 13.70 8.82 30.67
N PRO A 142 13.53 10.16 30.68
CA PRO A 142 12.22 10.77 30.61
C PRO A 142 11.52 10.47 29.28
N THR A 143 10.20 10.33 29.32
CA THR A 143 9.37 10.12 28.13
C THR A 143 9.55 11.28 27.15
N LEU A 144 9.91 10.99 25.89
CA LEU A 144 10.12 12.00 24.85
C LEU A 144 8.89 12.09 23.94
N VAL A 145 8.26 13.27 23.87
CA VAL A 145 7.16 13.53 22.93
C VAL A 145 7.76 13.91 21.58
N THR A 146 7.46 13.13 20.54
CA THR A 146 8.02 13.30 19.19
C THR A 146 7.04 13.91 18.20
N TYR A 147 5.74 13.77 18.45
CA TYR A 147 4.68 14.27 17.59
C TYR A 147 3.44 14.61 18.41
N ALA A 148 2.68 15.63 18.00
CA ALA A 148 1.43 16.03 18.61
C ALA A 148 0.40 16.38 17.52
N ASP A 149 -0.78 15.76 17.56
CA ASP A 149 -1.86 16.02 16.62
C ASP A 149 -2.73 17.18 17.15
N HIS A 150 -2.47 18.39 16.65
CA HIS A 150 -3.18 19.61 17.06
C HIS A 150 -4.70 19.52 16.86
N SER A 151 -5.18 18.78 15.85
CA SER A 151 -6.60 18.66 15.56
C SER A 151 -7.32 17.84 16.63
N LYS A 152 -6.72 16.71 17.02
CA LYS A 152 -7.26 15.84 18.07
C LYS A 152 -7.12 16.45 19.46
N LEU A 153 -5.99 17.11 19.75
CA LEU A 153 -5.76 17.81 21.01
C LEU A 153 -6.77 18.95 21.20
N SER A 154 -7.05 19.73 20.15
CA SER A 154 -8.07 20.79 20.17
C SER A 154 -9.48 20.23 20.42
N ALA A 155 -9.84 19.12 19.78
CA ALA A 155 -11.11 18.45 20.01
C ALA A 155 -11.25 17.96 21.48
N MET A 156 -10.16 17.45 22.08
CA MET A 156 -10.19 16.98 23.45
C MET A 156 -10.26 18.12 24.48
N MET A 157 -9.67 19.29 24.19
CA MET A 157 -9.86 20.49 25.02
C MET A 157 -11.33 20.92 25.09
N GLY A 158 -12.08 20.82 23.99
CA GLY A 158 -13.52 21.08 23.95
C GLY A 158 -14.31 20.15 24.88
N ALA A 159 -13.99 18.85 24.85
CA ALA A 159 -14.66 17.85 25.70
C ALA A 159 -14.36 17.99 27.20
N VAL A 160 -13.16 18.49 27.57
CA VAL A 160 -12.79 18.73 28.97
C VAL A 160 -13.43 20.02 29.51
N ALA A 161 -13.64 21.03 28.66
CA ALA A 161 -14.31 22.28 29.04
C ALA A 161 -15.81 22.09 29.35
N GLU A 162 -16.50 21.17 28.68
CA GLU A 162 -17.94 20.92 28.89
C GLU A 162 -18.27 20.17 30.20
N LYS A 163 -17.28 19.64 30.92
CA LYS A 163 -17.50 18.86 32.16
C LYS A 163 -17.63 19.68 33.45
N LYS A 164 -17.51 21.02 33.43
CA LYS A 164 -17.78 21.91 34.58
C LYS A 164 -19.11 22.67 34.37
N GLY A 165 -20.19 22.23 35.04
CA GLY A 165 -21.54 22.82 34.94
C GLY A 165 -21.68 24.24 35.54
N PRO A 166 -22.86 24.86 35.36
CA PRO A 166 -23.78 25.05 36.50
C PRO A 166 -25.25 24.80 36.08
N GLY A 167 -26.12 24.24 36.93
CA GLY A 167 -26.80 25.00 37.98
C GLY A 167 -28.16 25.49 37.47
N GLU A 168 -29.22 24.87 37.99
CA GLU A 168 -30.65 25.27 37.99
C GLU A 168 -31.07 26.50 37.17
N VAL A 169 -31.87 26.31 36.10
CA VAL A 169 -33.25 26.85 35.97
C VAL A 169 -33.99 26.01 34.91
N ALA A 170 -35.16 25.50 35.28
CA ALA A 170 -36.09 24.76 34.43
C ALA A 170 -36.73 25.64 33.34
N GLY A 171 -36.78 25.14 32.11
CA GLY A 171 -37.44 25.80 30.99
C GLY A 171 -37.65 24.86 29.81
N THR A 172 -38.72 24.06 29.90
CA THR A 172 -39.21 23.08 28.93
C THR A 172 -39.54 23.72 27.57
N VAL A 173 -38.85 23.33 26.48
CA VAL A 173 -39.46 23.33 25.12
C VAL A 173 -38.95 22.11 24.33
N THR A 174 -39.91 21.34 23.86
CA THR A 174 -39.81 20.10 23.11
C THR A 174 -39.66 20.35 21.61
N GLY A 175 -38.86 19.49 20.96
CA GLY A 175 -39.14 18.97 19.61
C GLY A 175 -38.55 19.74 18.43
N GLN A 176 -37.64 19.10 17.67
CA GLN A 176 -38.01 18.36 16.46
C GLN A 176 -36.76 17.77 15.78
N LYS A 177 -36.76 16.45 15.59
CA LYS A 177 -35.77 15.66 14.85
C LYS A 177 -36.38 15.32 13.48
N ARG A 178 -35.78 15.78 12.38
CA ARG A 178 -36.01 15.35 10.98
C ARG A 178 -34.60 15.10 10.39
N ARG A 179 -34.16 13.88 10.04
CA ARG A 179 -34.44 12.98 8.89
C ARG A 179 -34.11 13.58 7.50
N ALA A 180 -33.03 13.06 6.89
CA ALA A 180 -32.75 12.81 5.46
C ALA A 180 -31.38 12.09 5.43
N GLU A 181 -31.19 10.80 5.14
CA GLU A 181 -31.53 9.94 3.99
C GLU A 181 -30.96 10.39 2.62
N GLN A 182 -29.91 9.66 2.21
CA GLN A 182 -29.57 9.12 0.88
C GLN A 182 -29.69 10.00 -0.38
N ASP A 183 -28.56 10.29 -1.02
CA ASP A 183 -28.25 10.01 -2.44
C ASP A 183 -26.80 10.44 -2.74
N SER A 184 -25.91 9.52 -3.12
CA SER A 184 -25.54 9.16 -4.50
C SER A 184 -24.40 10.05 -5.06
N THR A 185 -23.22 9.44 -5.18
CA THR A 185 -22.29 9.44 -6.33
C THR A 185 -21.76 10.73 -6.97
N THR A 186 -20.50 10.60 -7.41
CA THR A 186 -19.78 11.35 -8.46
C THR A 186 -19.29 12.76 -8.14
N VAL A 187 -17.97 12.87 -7.89
CA VAL A 187 -17.20 14.00 -8.41
C VAL A 187 -15.91 13.44 -9.01
N ALA A 188 -15.87 13.44 -10.34
CA ALA A 188 -14.69 13.25 -11.15
C ALA A 188 -14.22 14.63 -11.64
N ALA A 189 -12.90 14.73 -11.85
CA ALA A 189 -12.22 15.58 -12.80
C ALA A 189 -12.41 17.10 -12.72
N PHE A 190 -11.35 17.75 -12.23
CA PHE A 190 -10.97 19.12 -12.57
C PHE A 190 -10.62 19.22 -14.06
N ALA A 191 -11.30 20.11 -14.78
CA ALA A 191 -10.77 20.83 -15.95
C ALA A 191 -11.61 22.10 -16.19
N SER A 192 -11.11 23.24 -15.71
CA SER A 192 -11.64 24.56 -16.02
C SER A 192 -11.05 25.05 -17.35
N SER A 193 -11.89 25.47 -18.28
CA SER A 193 -11.50 26.36 -19.38
C SER A 193 -12.69 27.25 -19.76
N LEU A 194 -12.49 28.54 -19.54
CA LEU A 194 -13.33 29.69 -19.83
C LEU A 194 -13.83 29.74 -21.29
N VAL A 195 -15.09 30.16 -21.49
CA VAL A 195 -15.46 31.11 -22.55
C VAL A 195 -16.68 31.93 -22.13
N SER A 196 -16.51 33.24 -22.22
CA SER A 196 -17.44 34.32 -21.89
C SER A 196 -18.49 34.51 -22.99
N GLY A 197 -19.71 34.92 -22.63
CA GLY A 197 -20.73 35.33 -23.60
C GLY A 197 -21.97 35.93 -22.94
N LEU A 198 -22.05 37.26 -22.94
CA LEU A 198 -23.15 38.10 -22.46
C LEU A 198 -24.43 37.91 -23.30
N ASN A 199 -25.61 37.94 -22.66
CA ASN A 199 -26.72 38.80 -23.09
C ASN A 199 -27.89 38.82 -22.09
N SER A 200 -28.32 40.04 -21.79
CA SER A 200 -29.42 40.47 -20.94
C SER A 200 -30.71 40.65 -21.74
N SER A 201 -31.87 40.37 -21.13
CA SER A 201 -33.12 41.13 -21.35
C SER A 201 -34.19 40.74 -20.33
N ALA A 202 -34.84 41.78 -19.80
CA ALA A 202 -35.81 41.77 -18.72
C ALA A 202 -37.26 41.67 -19.23
N SER A 203 -38.18 41.13 -18.42
CA SER A 203 -39.59 41.57 -18.40
C SER A 203 -40.28 41.19 -17.08
N GLU A 204 -41.25 42.01 -16.71
CA GLU A 204 -41.74 42.40 -15.36
C GLU A 204 -42.73 41.44 -14.63
N PRO A 205 -43.02 41.69 -13.33
CA PRO A 205 -43.81 40.81 -12.46
C PRO A 205 -45.28 41.26 -12.25
N ALA A 206 -46.14 40.33 -11.80
CA ALA A 206 -47.51 40.61 -11.34
C ALA A 206 -47.76 40.06 -9.91
N LYS A 207 -48.28 40.93 -9.04
CA LYS A 207 -48.64 40.72 -7.62
C LYS A 207 -50.01 40.06 -7.48
N GLU A 208 -50.16 39.15 -6.51
CA GLU A 208 -51.43 38.90 -5.79
C GLU A 208 -51.18 38.82 -4.26
N PRO A 209 -52.17 39.17 -3.41
CA PRO A 209 -51.92 39.72 -2.08
C PRO A 209 -52.07 38.74 -0.91
N ALA A 210 -51.50 39.15 0.23
CA ALA A 210 -51.23 38.40 1.44
C ALA A 210 -52.45 38.00 2.30
N LYS A 211 -52.40 36.79 2.87
CA LYS A 211 -53.08 36.40 4.12
C LYS A 211 -52.06 36.33 5.27
N LYS A 212 -52.28 37.16 6.28
CA LYS A 212 -51.48 37.34 7.50
C LYS A 212 -51.45 36.07 8.36
N SER A 213 -50.25 35.60 8.70
CA SER A 213 -50.00 34.88 9.96
C SER A 213 -48.69 35.38 10.58
N ARG A 214 -48.85 36.17 11.64
CA ARG A 214 -47.79 36.64 12.54
C ARG A 214 -46.99 35.46 13.11
N LYS A 215 -45.73 35.31 12.71
CA LYS A 215 -44.67 34.63 13.49
C LYS A 215 -43.33 35.26 13.09
N HIS A 216 -42.73 35.94 14.07
CA HIS A 216 -41.34 36.41 14.15
C HIS A 216 -40.73 37.06 12.89
N ALA A 217 -40.84 38.38 12.82
CA ALA A 217 -39.85 39.19 12.14
C ALA A 217 -38.53 39.06 12.95
N ALA A 218 -37.69 38.09 12.60
CA ALA A 218 -36.25 38.30 12.71
C ALA A 218 -35.99 39.58 11.92
N SER A 219 -35.47 40.59 12.62
CA SER A 219 -35.44 41.94 12.09
C SER A 219 -34.58 41.94 10.83
N ASP A 220 -34.92 42.78 9.85
CA ASP A 220 -34.09 43.00 8.64
C ASP A 220 -32.61 43.26 9.01
N VAL A 221 -32.42 43.85 10.20
CA VAL A 221 -31.14 44.07 10.87
C VAL A 221 -30.44 42.77 11.28
N ASP A 222 -31.14 41.75 11.78
CA ASP A 222 -30.54 40.45 12.12
C ASP A 222 -30.04 39.73 10.86
N LEU A 223 -30.79 39.80 9.75
CA LEU A 223 -30.36 39.23 8.46
C LEU A 223 -29.17 40.01 7.88
N GLU A 224 -29.15 41.33 8.03
CA GLU A 224 -28.03 42.17 7.60
C GLU A 224 -26.78 41.91 8.46
N ILE A 225 -26.93 41.74 9.78
CA ILE A 225 -25.85 41.35 10.69
C ILE A 225 -25.34 39.95 10.36
N GLU A 226 -26.20 38.95 10.15
CA GLU A 226 -25.78 37.60 9.73
C GLU A 226 -25.05 37.63 8.39
N SER A 227 -25.50 38.44 7.43
CA SER A 227 -24.81 38.66 6.15
C SER A 227 -23.42 39.28 6.35
N LEU A 228 -23.29 40.32 7.19
CA LEU A 228 -22.01 40.96 7.48
C LEU A 228 -21.05 40.05 8.26
N LEU A 229 -21.57 39.20 9.16
CA LEU A 229 -20.76 38.23 9.90
C LEU A 229 -20.30 37.05 9.02
N ASN A 230 -21.06 36.68 7.99
CA ASN A 230 -20.69 35.64 7.01
C ASN A 230 -19.80 36.17 5.86
N GLN A 231 -19.70 37.49 5.70
CA GLN A 231 -18.78 38.07 4.73
C GLN A 231 -17.34 37.91 5.20
N GLN A 232 -16.53 37.24 4.39
CA GLN A 232 -15.10 37.11 4.65
C GLN A 232 -14.46 38.50 4.71
N SER A 233 -13.76 38.78 5.81
CA SER A 233 -13.01 40.03 5.95
C SER A 233 -11.97 40.17 4.85
N THR A 234 -11.60 41.40 4.48
CA THR A 234 -10.54 41.67 3.49
C THR A 234 -9.23 40.95 3.84
N LYS A 235 -8.93 40.83 5.14
CA LYS A 235 -7.77 40.08 5.65
C LYS A 235 -7.89 38.58 5.41
N GLU A 236 -9.07 38.01 5.62
CA GLU A 236 -9.33 36.58 5.38
C GLU A 236 -9.27 36.24 3.89
N GLN A 237 -9.82 37.10 3.03
CA GLN A 237 -9.72 36.95 1.57
C GLN A 237 -8.26 37.01 1.09
N GLN A 238 -7.46 37.94 1.63
CA GLN A 238 -6.03 38.01 1.34
C GLN A 238 -5.30 36.76 1.84
N SER A 239 -5.60 36.29 3.04
CA SER A 239 -5.03 35.04 3.57
C SER A 239 -5.37 33.85 2.68
N LYS A 240 -6.61 33.72 2.21
CA LYS A 240 -7.02 32.63 1.30
C LYS A 240 -6.33 32.72 -0.05
N LYS A 241 -6.17 33.92 -0.61
CA LYS A 241 -5.40 34.12 -1.86
C LYS A 241 -3.93 33.73 -1.69
N VAL A 242 -3.29 34.18 -0.60
CA VAL A 242 -1.90 33.80 -0.29
C VAL A 242 -1.80 32.30 -0.06
N SER A 243 -2.74 31.67 0.66
CA SER A 243 -2.77 30.21 0.83
C SER A 243 -2.96 29.46 -0.49
N GLN A 244 -3.79 29.98 -1.41
CA GLN A 244 -3.96 29.41 -2.76
C GLN A 244 -2.68 29.55 -3.60
N GLU A 245 -2.05 30.73 -3.61
CA GLU A 245 -0.77 30.95 -4.30
C GLU A 245 0.34 30.05 -3.72
N ILE A 246 0.42 29.90 -2.40
CA ILE A 246 1.37 28.97 -1.77
C ILE A 246 1.05 27.52 -2.17
N LEU A 247 -0.22 27.11 -2.16
CA LEU A 247 -0.62 25.76 -2.58
C LEU A 247 -0.31 25.50 -4.06
N GLU A 248 -0.54 26.48 -4.93
CA GLU A 248 -0.17 26.43 -6.34
C GLU A 248 1.35 26.33 -6.52
N LEU A 249 2.13 27.13 -5.78
CA LEU A 249 3.60 27.06 -5.81
C LEU A 249 4.15 25.74 -5.29
N LEU A 250 3.55 25.18 -4.24
CA LEU A 250 3.93 23.87 -3.68
C LEU A 250 3.57 22.71 -4.61
N ASN A 251 2.47 22.82 -5.37
CA ASN A 251 2.04 21.82 -6.34
C ASN A 251 2.70 21.99 -7.72
N THR A 252 3.30 23.14 -7.99
CA THR A 252 4.00 23.39 -9.25
C THR A 252 5.31 22.62 -9.26
N THR A 253 5.48 21.75 -10.24
CA THR A 253 6.71 20.98 -10.42
C THR A 253 7.88 21.90 -10.76
N THR A 254 9.02 21.65 -10.12
CA THR A 254 10.25 22.41 -10.37
C THR A 254 10.77 22.14 -11.78
N ALA A 255 11.47 23.11 -12.39
CA ALA A 255 12.10 22.91 -13.70
C ALA A 255 13.07 21.71 -13.72
N LYS A 256 13.68 21.39 -12.57
CA LYS A 256 14.53 20.20 -12.40
C LYS A 256 13.70 18.91 -12.51
N GLU A 257 12.57 18.82 -11.81
CA GLU A 257 11.68 17.65 -11.88
C GLU A 257 11.10 17.48 -13.29
N GLN A 258 10.63 18.56 -13.91
CA GLN A 258 10.14 18.52 -15.30
C GLN A 258 11.21 18.01 -16.27
N SER A 259 12.45 18.47 -16.14
CA SER A 259 13.57 17.99 -16.97
C SER A 259 13.88 16.51 -16.74
N ILE A 260 13.76 16.00 -15.51
CA ILE A 260 13.95 14.57 -15.22
C ILE A 260 12.82 13.75 -15.85
N VAL A 261 11.56 14.15 -15.64
CA VAL A 261 10.38 13.49 -16.25
C VAL A 261 10.51 13.45 -17.79
N GLU A 262 10.95 14.54 -18.41
CA GLU A 262 11.13 14.61 -19.86
C GLU A 262 12.24 13.69 -20.37
N LYS A 263 13.34 13.50 -19.62
CA LYS A 263 14.40 12.53 -19.95
C LYS A 263 13.90 11.09 -19.94
N PHE A 264 13.03 10.76 -19.00
CA PHE A 264 12.47 9.41 -18.84
C PHE A 264 11.17 9.17 -19.59
N ARG A 265 10.66 10.19 -20.30
CA ARG A 265 9.53 10.03 -21.20
C ARG A 265 9.90 9.03 -22.28
N SER A 266 9.12 7.97 -22.41
CA SER A 266 9.39 6.87 -23.35
C SER A 266 9.58 7.39 -24.78
N ARG A 267 10.85 7.44 -25.23
CA ARG A 267 11.23 7.84 -26.59
C ARG A 267 10.97 6.69 -27.56
N GLY A 268 9.71 6.51 -27.96
CA GLY A 268 9.35 5.67 -29.10
C GLY A 268 9.33 4.15 -28.86
N ARG A 269 8.34 3.51 -29.50
CA ARG A 269 8.05 2.06 -29.65
C ARG A 269 7.41 1.27 -28.51
N ALA A 270 7.36 1.73 -27.27
CA ALA A 270 6.32 1.22 -26.37
C ALA A 270 5.01 1.92 -26.78
N GLN A 271 4.33 1.41 -27.82
CA GLN A 271 3.02 1.91 -28.22
C GLN A 271 2.06 1.61 -27.05
N VAL A 272 1.84 2.60 -26.18
CA VAL A 272 0.65 2.61 -25.33
C VAL A 272 -0.51 2.67 -26.31
N GLN A 273 -1.14 1.52 -26.52
CA GLN A 273 -2.31 1.41 -27.37
C GLN A 273 -3.52 1.70 -26.49
N GLU A 274 -4.15 2.84 -26.72
CA GLU A 274 -5.37 3.21 -26.02
C GLU A 274 -6.52 2.32 -26.48
N PHE A 275 -7.32 1.84 -25.54
CA PHE A 275 -8.60 1.20 -25.85
C PHE A 275 -9.63 2.25 -26.24
N CYS A 276 -10.50 1.89 -27.17
CA CYS A 276 -11.64 2.71 -27.53
C CYS A 276 -12.59 2.81 -26.34
N ASP A 277 -13.02 4.02 -26.00
CA ASP A 277 -13.93 4.29 -24.89
C ASP A 277 -15.30 3.59 -25.06
N TYR A 278 -15.63 3.23 -26.30
CA TYR A 278 -16.85 2.51 -26.66
C TYR A 278 -16.69 0.98 -26.72
N GLY A 279 -15.48 0.44 -26.47
CA GLY A 279 -15.23 -0.99 -26.42
C GLY A 279 -15.23 -1.65 -27.81
N THR A 280 -16.39 -1.85 -28.43
CA THR A 280 -16.52 -2.54 -29.73
C THR A 280 -16.52 -1.58 -30.92
N LYS A 281 -16.10 -2.04 -32.11
CA LYS A 281 -16.12 -1.21 -33.34
C LYS A 281 -17.52 -0.71 -33.66
N GLU A 282 -18.54 -1.55 -33.47
CA GLU A 282 -19.95 -1.20 -33.73
C GLU A 282 -20.43 -0.06 -32.83
N GLU A 283 -20.11 -0.10 -31.54
CA GLU A 283 -20.45 0.95 -30.59
C GLU A 283 -19.66 2.23 -30.87
N CYS A 284 -18.38 2.11 -31.25
CA CYS A 284 -17.56 3.23 -31.66
C CYS A 284 -18.14 3.96 -32.87
N MET A 285 -18.51 3.22 -33.92
CA MET A 285 -19.10 3.81 -35.13
C MET A 285 -20.47 4.42 -34.85
N LYS A 286 -21.32 3.76 -34.04
CA LYS A 286 -22.62 4.30 -33.62
C LYS A 286 -22.49 5.60 -32.81
N ALA A 287 -21.49 5.71 -31.94
CA ALA A 287 -21.32 6.88 -31.10
C ALA A 287 -20.61 8.04 -31.80
N SER A 288 -19.75 7.74 -32.78
CA SER A 288 -19.03 8.75 -33.57
C SER A 288 -19.76 9.19 -34.84
N ASP A 289 -20.87 8.53 -35.19
CA ASP A 289 -21.60 8.70 -36.46
C ASP A 289 -20.64 8.65 -37.67
N ALA A 290 -19.65 7.75 -37.60
CA ALA A 290 -18.59 7.61 -38.60
C ALA A 290 -18.66 6.25 -39.29
N ASP A 291 -18.40 6.23 -40.60
CA ASP A 291 -18.32 5.00 -41.42
C ASP A 291 -17.13 4.10 -41.05
N ARG A 292 -16.19 4.58 -40.23
CA ARG A 292 -15.00 3.84 -39.81
C ARG A 292 -14.79 3.96 -38.31
N PRO A 293 -14.35 2.88 -37.64
CA PRO A 293 -13.99 2.92 -36.22
C PRO A 293 -12.78 3.82 -36.01
N CYS A 294 -12.58 4.30 -34.78
CA CYS A 294 -11.42 5.12 -34.44
C CYS A 294 -10.11 4.30 -34.51
N ARG A 295 -8.96 4.97 -34.35
CA ARG A 295 -7.63 4.32 -34.39
C ARG A 295 -7.25 3.59 -33.09
N LYS A 296 -8.09 3.67 -32.05
CA LYS A 296 -7.88 3.00 -30.77
C LYS A 296 -8.14 1.50 -30.90
N LEU A 297 -7.65 0.71 -29.95
CA LEU A 297 -7.94 -0.73 -29.90
C LEU A 297 -9.42 -0.97 -29.61
N HIS A 298 -10.02 -1.88 -30.37
CA HIS A 298 -11.40 -2.30 -30.18
C HIS A 298 -11.45 -3.77 -29.79
N PHE A 299 -12.53 -4.15 -29.13
CA PHE A 299 -12.84 -5.52 -28.77
C PHE A 299 -13.91 -6.12 -29.69
N ARG A 300 -13.83 -7.43 -29.90
CA ARG A 300 -14.86 -8.24 -30.53
C ARG A 300 -15.46 -9.17 -29.48
N ARG A 301 -16.79 -9.28 -29.46
CA ARG A 301 -17.50 -10.21 -28.56
C ARG A 301 -17.31 -11.66 -29.01
N ILE A 302 -16.98 -12.54 -28.07
CA ILE A 302 -16.97 -13.99 -28.25
C ILE A 302 -18.35 -14.50 -27.82
N ILE A 303 -19.18 -14.89 -28.80
CA ILE A 303 -20.53 -15.39 -28.59
C ILE A 303 -20.59 -16.87 -28.96
N ASN A 304 -20.67 -17.74 -27.94
CA ASN A 304 -20.83 -19.19 -28.11
C ASN A 304 -22.32 -19.58 -28.06
N LYS A 305 -22.65 -20.81 -28.46
CA LYS A 305 -24.04 -21.34 -28.45
C LYS A 305 -24.72 -21.28 -27.06
N HIS A 306 -23.94 -21.28 -25.99
CA HIS A 306 -24.40 -21.23 -24.61
C HIS A 306 -24.33 -19.83 -24.00
N THR A 307 -23.79 -18.85 -24.72
CA THR A 307 -23.71 -17.45 -24.30
C THR A 307 -25.07 -16.79 -24.42
N ASP A 308 -25.51 -16.15 -23.36
CA ASP A 308 -26.74 -15.37 -23.27
C ASP A 308 -26.37 -13.89 -23.08
N GLU A 309 -26.50 -13.12 -24.16
CA GLU A 309 -26.17 -11.69 -24.18
C GLU A 309 -26.97 -10.87 -23.15
N SER A 310 -28.15 -11.35 -22.73
CA SER A 310 -28.97 -10.66 -21.72
C SER A 310 -28.37 -10.69 -20.32
N LEU A 311 -27.46 -11.62 -20.03
CA LEU A 311 -26.77 -11.72 -18.75
C LEU A 311 -25.62 -10.70 -18.60
N GLY A 312 -25.22 -10.06 -19.70
CA GLY A 312 -24.12 -9.10 -19.74
C GLY A 312 -22.73 -9.75 -19.80
N ASP A 313 -21.72 -8.94 -19.48
CA ASP A 313 -20.31 -9.32 -19.61
C ASP A 313 -19.87 -10.26 -18.46
N CYS A 314 -19.03 -11.24 -18.79
CA CYS A 314 -18.39 -12.05 -17.77
C CYS A 314 -17.47 -11.16 -16.94
N SER A 315 -17.59 -11.15 -15.61
CA SER A 315 -16.70 -10.29 -14.81
C SER A 315 -15.21 -10.64 -14.98
N PHE A 316 -14.91 -11.91 -15.24
CA PHE A 316 -13.57 -12.44 -15.42
C PHE A 316 -13.06 -12.34 -16.86
N LEU A 317 -13.94 -12.19 -17.86
CA LEU A 317 -13.59 -12.11 -19.28
C LEU A 317 -12.58 -13.22 -19.70
N ASN A 318 -11.42 -12.85 -20.26
CA ASN A 318 -10.32 -13.76 -20.60
C ASN A 318 -9.76 -14.57 -19.43
N THR A 319 -9.92 -14.12 -18.19
CA THR A 319 -9.46 -14.84 -16.97
C THR A 319 -10.48 -15.86 -16.45
N CYS A 320 -11.59 -16.06 -17.16
CA CYS A 320 -12.62 -17.01 -16.77
C CYS A 320 -12.16 -18.46 -16.97
N PHE A 321 -12.10 -19.24 -15.90
CA PHE A 321 -11.75 -20.67 -15.93
C PHE A 321 -12.76 -21.57 -16.66
N HIS A 322 -13.97 -21.06 -16.91
CA HIS A 322 -15.09 -21.83 -17.47
C HIS A 322 -15.52 -21.28 -18.84
N MET A 323 -14.57 -20.83 -19.67
CA MET A 323 -14.87 -20.20 -20.95
C MET A 323 -15.76 -21.04 -21.88
N ASP A 324 -15.64 -22.38 -21.81
CA ASP A 324 -16.43 -23.32 -22.61
C ASP A 324 -17.87 -23.55 -22.10
N THR A 325 -18.17 -23.11 -20.87
CA THR A 325 -19.49 -23.29 -20.22
C THR A 325 -20.08 -21.98 -19.68
N CYS A 326 -19.37 -20.86 -19.85
CA CYS A 326 -19.75 -19.56 -19.31
C CYS A 326 -20.86 -18.92 -20.15
N LYS A 327 -22.01 -18.69 -19.53
CA LYS A 327 -23.16 -18.06 -20.21
C LYS A 327 -23.02 -16.56 -20.45
N TYR A 328 -22.01 -15.90 -19.88
CA TYR A 328 -21.82 -14.47 -20.02
C TYR A 328 -21.00 -14.12 -21.27
N VAL A 329 -21.02 -12.86 -21.71
CA VAL A 329 -20.27 -12.39 -22.89
C VAL A 329 -18.78 -12.23 -22.57
N HIS A 330 -17.91 -12.73 -23.46
CA HIS A 330 -16.46 -12.60 -23.38
C HIS A 330 -15.94 -11.75 -24.56
N TYR A 331 -14.69 -11.29 -24.51
CA TYR A 331 -14.12 -10.42 -25.55
C TYR A 331 -12.73 -10.90 -26.01
N GLU A 332 -12.40 -10.62 -27.27
CA GLU A 332 -11.06 -10.71 -27.86
C GLU A 332 -10.66 -9.36 -28.46
N ILE A 333 -9.36 -9.09 -28.60
CA ILE A 333 -8.88 -7.87 -29.27
C ILE A 333 -9.10 -8.01 -30.77
N ASP A 334 -9.78 -7.05 -31.39
CA ASP A 334 -10.02 -7.04 -32.83
C ASP A 334 -8.77 -6.53 -33.58
N ALA A 335 -7.84 -7.43 -33.85
CA ALA A 335 -6.52 -7.16 -34.43
C ALA A 335 -6.53 -6.72 -35.92
N CYS A 336 -7.55 -5.99 -36.38
CA CYS A 336 -7.60 -5.44 -37.72
C CYS A 336 -6.77 -4.14 -37.81
N MET A 337 -5.45 -4.28 -37.73
CA MET A 337 -4.50 -3.29 -38.23
C MET A 337 -3.97 -3.82 -39.57
N ASP A 338 -4.51 -3.26 -40.65
CA ASP A 338 -3.98 -3.25 -42.03
C ASP A 338 -3.10 -4.45 -42.45
N SER A 339 -3.75 -5.58 -42.78
CA SER A 339 -3.12 -6.66 -43.57
C SER A 339 -3.67 -6.78 -45.00
N GLU A 340 -4.45 -5.81 -45.47
CA GLU A 340 -4.94 -5.78 -46.86
C GLU A 340 -4.62 -4.46 -47.56
N ALA A 341 -3.40 -4.36 -48.10
CA ALA A 341 -3.13 -3.49 -49.23
C ALA A 341 -2.71 -4.38 -50.42
N PRO A 342 -3.51 -4.47 -51.50
CA PRO A 342 -3.18 -5.30 -52.64
C PRO A 342 -2.23 -4.57 -53.60
N GLY A 343 -1.07 -5.18 -53.86
CA GLY A 343 -0.38 -5.08 -55.14
C GLY A 343 0.48 -3.83 -55.40
N SER A 344 1.59 -4.11 -56.07
CA SER A 344 2.40 -3.22 -56.89
C SER A 344 3.64 -2.56 -56.27
N LYS A 345 4.77 -3.20 -56.61
CA LYS A 345 6.00 -2.63 -57.18
C LYS A 345 7.02 -1.99 -56.22
N ASP A 346 8.09 -2.75 -56.02
CA ASP A 346 9.50 -2.34 -56.15
C ASP A 346 9.86 -0.90 -55.79
N HIS A 347 10.49 -0.71 -54.62
CA HIS A 347 11.56 0.28 -54.46
C HIS A 347 12.59 -0.20 -53.43
N THR A 348 13.80 -0.41 -53.93
CA THR A 348 15.04 -0.78 -53.23
C THR A 348 15.46 0.30 -52.22
N PRO A 349 15.93 -0.04 -51.00
CA PRO A 349 16.42 0.97 -50.06
C PRO A 349 17.90 1.27 -50.32
N SER A 350 18.23 2.49 -50.74
CA SER A 350 19.60 3.00 -50.77
C SER A 350 19.63 4.51 -50.54
N GLN A 351 20.32 4.88 -49.46
CA GLN A 351 21.02 6.14 -49.20
C GLN A 351 20.23 7.46 -49.23
N GLU A 352 20.05 8.06 -48.05
CA GLU A 352 20.26 9.51 -47.80
C GLU A 352 20.13 9.74 -46.29
N LEU A 353 21.24 9.92 -45.57
CA LEU A 353 22.02 11.14 -45.34
C LEU A 353 21.70 11.74 -43.95
N ALA A 354 22.78 11.88 -43.19
CA ALA A 354 22.85 12.42 -41.84
C ALA A 354 22.47 13.90 -41.77
N LEU A 355 22.00 14.34 -40.60
CA LEU A 355 22.46 15.57 -39.90
C LEU A 355 21.66 15.77 -38.61
N THR A 356 22.31 15.51 -37.47
CA THR A 356 22.42 16.48 -36.35
C THR A 356 23.42 15.91 -35.34
N GLN A 357 24.65 16.44 -35.38
CA GLN A 357 25.61 16.38 -34.28
C GLN A 357 25.17 17.38 -33.22
N SER A 358 24.99 16.95 -31.97
CA SER A 358 25.08 17.86 -30.83
C SER A 358 25.37 17.12 -29.52
N VAL A 359 26.54 17.44 -28.98
CA VAL A 359 26.98 17.39 -27.56
C VAL A 359 27.36 16.02 -26.98
N GLY A 360 28.68 15.87 -26.76
CA GLY A 360 29.28 14.73 -26.08
C GLY A 360 28.79 14.58 -24.64
N GLY A 361 28.32 13.39 -24.32
CA GLY A 361 28.12 12.85 -22.99
C GLY A 361 28.57 11.39 -23.02
N ASP A 362 29.25 10.94 -21.98
CA ASP A 362 29.96 9.65 -21.89
C ASP A 362 29.20 8.48 -22.53
N SER A 363 29.75 7.94 -23.62
CA SER A 363 29.21 6.81 -24.40
C SER A 363 29.19 5.46 -23.66
N SER A 364 29.37 5.44 -22.34
CA SER A 364 29.28 4.25 -21.49
C SER A 364 27.95 4.10 -20.75
N ALA A 365 27.18 5.20 -20.56
CA ALA A 365 25.95 5.17 -19.77
C ALA A 365 24.74 4.52 -20.48
N ASP A 366 24.78 4.40 -21.81
CA ASP A 366 23.64 3.90 -22.62
C ASP A 366 23.69 2.38 -22.92
N ARG A 367 24.68 1.64 -22.42
CA ARG A 367 24.74 0.18 -22.63
C ARG A 367 24.06 -0.57 -21.48
N LEU A 368 22.78 -0.89 -21.66
CA LEU A 368 22.08 -1.85 -20.81
C LEU A 368 22.81 -3.20 -20.83
N PHE A 369 23.06 -3.78 -19.66
CA PHE A 369 23.64 -5.11 -19.55
C PHE A 369 22.57 -6.15 -19.93
N PRO A 370 22.87 -7.18 -20.74
CA PRO A 370 21.86 -8.16 -21.12
C PRO A 370 21.31 -8.94 -19.92
N PRO A 371 20.12 -9.57 -20.06
CA PRO A 371 19.50 -10.36 -18.99
C PRO A 371 20.41 -11.50 -18.51
N GLN A 372 20.42 -11.75 -17.21
CA GLN A 372 21.19 -12.82 -16.57
C GLN A 372 20.31 -13.58 -15.59
N TRP A 373 20.55 -14.88 -15.41
CA TRP A 373 19.75 -15.70 -14.49
C TRP A 373 20.48 -16.90 -13.93
N ILE A 374 20.00 -17.39 -12.79
CA ILE A 374 20.47 -18.63 -12.16
C ILE A 374 19.26 -19.46 -11.73
N CYS A 375 19.13 -20.66 -12.31
CA CYS A 375 18.21 -21.67 -11.81
C CYS A 375 18.73 -22.24 -10.48
N CYS A 376 18.05 -21.92 -9.38
CA CYS A 376 18.51 -22.32 -8.05
C CYS A 376 17.38 -22.40 -7.03
N ASP A 377 17.61 -23.18 -5.97
CA ASP A 377 16.89 -23.00 -4.72
C ASP A 377 17.49 -21.82 -3.95
N ILE A 378 16.70 -20.75 -3.79
CA ILE A 378 17.13 -19.49 -3.18
C ILE A 378 17.56 -19.68 -1.73
N ARG A 379 17.08 -20.72 -1.03
CA ARG A 379 17.49 -21.03 0.35
C ARG A 379 18.94 -21.51 0.43
N TYR A 380 19.50 -22.03 -0.65
CA TYR A 380 20.78 -22.75 -0.66
C TYR A 380 21.88 -22.05 -1.47
N LEU A 381 21.49 -21.16 -2.38
CA LEU A 381 22.46 -20.36 -3.13
C LEU A 381 23.24 -19.44 -2.19
N ASP A 382 24.56 -19.48 -2.31
CA ASP A 382 25.44 -18.50 -1.69
C ASP A 382 25.37 -17.18 -2.46
N VAL A 383 24.38 -16.37 -2.12
CA VAL A 383 24.08 -15.09 -2.79
C VAL A 383 25.20 -14.05 -2.65
N SER A 384 26.19 -14.26 -1.78
CA SER A 384 27.34 -13.35 -1.63
C SER A 384 28.19 -13.22 -2.90
N ILE A 385 28.19 -14.26 -3.75
CA ILE A 385 28.92 -14.27 -5.03
C ILE A 385 28.37 -13.24 -6.03
N LEU A 386 27.15 -12.75 -5.81
CA LEU A 386 26.44 -11.91 -6.75
C LEU A 386 26.83 -10.43 -6.62
N GLY A 387 27.53 -10.02 -5.57
CA GLY A 387 27.87 -8.60 -5.34
C GLY A 387 26.69 -7.76 -4.84
N LYS A 388 26.78 -6.43 -4.98
CA LYS A 388 25.85 -5.45 -4.40
C LYS A 388 24.89 -4.84 -5.42
N PHE A 389 23.59 -4.85 -5.14
CA PHE A 389 22.56 -4.36 -6.04
C PHE A 389 21.98 -3.05 -5.53
N ALA A 390 21.56 -2.17 -6.45
CA ALA A 390 20.88 -0.93 -6.08
C ALA A 390 19.39 -1.16 -5.78
N VAL A 391 18.82 -2.20 -6.41
CA VAL A 391 17.43 -2.61 -6.20
C VAL A 391 17.36 -4.13 -6.08
N VAL A 392 16.69 -4.59 -5.04
CA VAL A 392 16.27 -5.98 -4.84
C VAL A 392 14.75 -6.04 -5.02
N MET A 393 14.24 -6.99 -5.80
CA MET A 393 12.81 -7.28 -5.89
C MET A 393 12.56 -8.75 -5.53
N ALA A 394 11.46 -9.03 -4.82
CA ALA A 394 11.10 -10.40 -4.45
C ALA A 394 9.58 -10.61 -4.50
N ASP A 395 9.15 -11.71 -5.16
CA ASP A 395 7.78 -12.24 -5.10
C ASP A 395 7.77 -13.66 -4.48
N PRO A 396 8.01 -13.76 -3.17
CA PRO A 396 8.22 -15.06 -2.54
C PRO A 396 6.91 -15.85 -2.39
N PRO A 397 6.98 -17.20 -2.43
CA PRO A 397 5.83 -18.06 -2.21
C PRO A 397 5.53 -18.18 -0.71
N TRP A 398 4.94 -17.14 -0.14
CA TRP A 398 4.59 -17.06 1.29
C TRP A 398 3.71 -18.23 1.76
N ASP A 399 3.99 -18.79 2.94
CA ASP A 399 3.02 -19.60 3.66
C ASP A 399 1.92 -18.69 4.27
N ILE A 400 0.82 -18.56 3.55
CA ILE A 400 -0.33 -17.75 3.97
C ILE A 400 -1.34 -18.52 4.84
N HIS A 401 -0.99 -19.74 5.29
CA HIS A 401 -1.88 -20.65 6.03
C HIS A 401 -3.16 -21.03 5.27
N MET A 402 -3.03 -21.24 3.95
CA MET A 402 -4.08 -21.74 3.07
C MET A 402 -3.54 -22.87 2.21
N GLU A 403 -4.42 -23.76 1.73
CA GLU A 403 -4.05 -24.76 0.72
C GLU A 403 -3.79 -24.07 -0.62
N LEU A 404 -2.56 -24.18 -1.12
CA LEU A 404 -2.11 -23.57 -2.37
C LEU A 404 -1.63 -24.66 -3.34
N PRO A 405 -1.82 -24.49 -4.66
CA PRO A 405 -1.40 -25.48 -5.67
C PRO A 405 0.11 -25.42 -5.97
N TYR A 406 0.91 -24.80 -5.13
CA TYR A 406 2.36 -24.64 -5.28
C TYR A 406 3.07 -24.71 -3.92
N GLY A 407 4.36 -25.06 -3.93
CA GLY A 407 5.17 -25.10 -2.72
C GLY A 407 5.44 -23.71 -2.14
N THR A 408 5.42 -23.60 -0.82
CA THR A 408 5.68 -22.37 -0.08
C THR A 408 6.99 -22.44 0.71
N LEU A 409 7.52 -21.28 1.10
CA LEU A 409 8.56 -21.19 2.12
C LEU A 409 7.91 -20.95 3.49
N THR A 410 8.42 -21.62 4.51
CA THR A 410 8.04 -21.37 5.90
C THR A 410 8.48 -19.98 6.34
N ASP A 411 7.81 -19.40 7.35
CA ASP A 411 8.16 -18.07 7.86
C ASP A 411 9.65 -17.98 8.26
N ASP A 412 10.19 -19.03 8.87
CA ASP A 412 11.59 -19.03 9.30
C ASP A 412 12.57 -19.18 8.13
N GLU A 413 12.20 -19.89 7.07
CA GLU A 413 13.00 -19.90 5.84
C GLU A 413 13.03 -18.51 5.19
N MET A 414 11.89 -17.81 5.19
CA MET A 414 11.83 -16.42 4.72
C MET A 414 12.72 -15.51 5.58
N ARG A 415 12.60 -15.54 6.91
CA ARG A 415 13.45 -14.74 7.82
C ARG A 415 14.94 -14.98 7.60
N ARG A 416 15.34 -16.22 7.33
CA ARG A 416 16.74 -16.63 7.14
C ARG A 416 17.31 -16.33 5.76
N LEU A 417 16.52 -15.85 4.80
CA LEU A 417 17.06 -15.44 3.51
C LEU A 417 18.14 -14.38 3.71
N ASN A 418 19.29 -14.58 3.08
CA ASN A 418 20.45 -13.70 3.22
C ASN A 418 20.32 -12.43 2.34
N ILE A 419 19.17 -11.74 2.44
CA ILE A 419 18.93 -10.46 1.76
C ILE A 419 19.92 -9.36 2.23
N PRO A 420 20.35 -9.29 3.51
CA PRO A 420 21.25 -8.24 3.96
C PRO A 420 22.57 -8.15 3.20
N VAL A 421 23.11 -9.25 2.66
CA VAL A 421 24.39 -9.25 1.93
C VAL A 421 24.26 -8.64 0.54
N LEU A 422 23.07 -8.67 -0.06
CA LEU A 422 22.83 -8.24 -1.45
C LEU A 422 22.94 -6.72 -1.63
N GLN A 423 22.81 -5.94 -0.57
CA GLN A 423 22.70 -4.48 -0.67
C GLN A 423 23.20 -3.79 0.60
N ASP A 424 24.01 -2.75 0.39
CA ASP A 424 24.46 -1.82 1.45
C ASP A 424 23.57 -0.56 1.45
N ASP A 425 23.38 0.03 0.28
CA ASP A 425 22.52 1.20 0.04
C ASP A 425 21.58 0.93 -1.16
N GLY A 426 20.28 1.17 -1.03
CA GLY A 426 19.33 0.97 -2.14
C GLY A 426 17.88 0.72 -1.70
N PHE A 427 17.12 0.08 -2.59
CA PHE A 427 15.69 -0.20 -2.41
C PHE A 427 15.33 -1.69 -2.46
N LEU A 428 14.34 -2.10 -1.68
CA LEU A 428 13.73 -3.43 -1.72
C LEU A 428 12.25 -3.30 -2.12
N PHE A 429 11.83 -4.06 -3.11
CA PHE A 429 10.43 -4.23 -3.53
C PHE A 429 9.96 -5.62 -3.13
N LEU A 430 9.08 -5.73 -2.13
CA LEU A 430 8.64 -7.01 -1.57
C LEU A 430 7.13 -7.17 -1.75
N TRP A 431 6.73 -8.08 -2.64
CA TRP A 431 5.31 -8.40 -2.84
C TRP A 431 4.74 -9.17 -1.64
N VAL A 432 3.58 -8.74 -1.16
CA VAL A 432 2.92 -9.29 0.03
C VAL A 432 1.42 -9.51 -0.20
N THR A 433 0.88 -10.55 0.45
CA THR A 433 -0.55 -10.87 0.41
C THR A 433 -1.01 -11.55 1.70
N GLY A 434 -2.28 -11.38 2.07
CA GLY A 434 -2.86 -11.96 3.28
C GLY A 434 -2.03 -11.64 4.53
N ARG A 435 -1.75 -12.65 5.36
CA ARG A 435 -0.91 -12.53 6.57
C ARG A 435 0.53 -12.09 6.29
N ALA A 436 1.00 -12.20 5.05
CA ALA A 436 2.34 -11.77 4.68
C ALA A 436 2.47 -10.24 4.64
N MET A 437 1.37 -9.48 4.76
CA MET A 437 1.44 -8.04 4.97
C MET A 437 2.20 -7.70 6.27
N GLU A 438 1.96 -8.44 7.35
CA GLU A 438 2.66 -8.24 8.62
C GLU A 438 4.03 -8.94 8.61
N LEU A 439 4.10 -10.19 8.15
CA LEU A 439 5.36 -10.94 8.06
C LEU A 439 6.36 -10.26 7.11
N GLY A 440 5.90 -9.68 6.01
CA GLY A 440 6.75 -8.93 5.09
C GLY A 440 7.35 -7.67 5.72
N ARG A 441 6.58 -6.96 6.57
CA ARG A 441 7.10 -5.83 7.37
C ARG A 441 8.12 -6.30 8.41
N GLU A 442 7.87 -7.45 9.04
CA GLU A 442 8.84 -8.09 9.94
C GLU A 442 10.15 -8.43 9.21
N CYS A 443 10.07 -9.10 8.05
CA CYS A 443 11.22 -9.45 7.23
C CYS A 443 12.00 -8.22 6.75
N LEU A 444 11.29 -7.17 6.30
CA LEU A 444 11.89 -5.92 5.85
C LEU A 444 12.75 -5.29 6.97
N ASN A 445 12.22 -5.21 8.19
CA ASN A 445 12.96 -4.75 9.37
C ASN A 445 14.15 -5.68 9.71
N LEU A 446 13.93 -7.01 9.73
CA LEU A 446 15.00 -7.99 10.01
C LEU A 446 16.15 -7.90 9.00
N TRP A 447 15.86 -7.59 7.74
CA TRP A 447 16.87 -7.44 6.70
C TRP A 447 17.56 -6.07 6.68
N GLY A 448 17.18 -5.18 7.60
CA GLY A 448 17.78 -3.86 7.78
C GLY A 448 17.23 -2.77 6.87
N TYR A 449 15.96 -2.90 6.44
CA TYR A 449 15.27 -1.89 5.66
C TYR A 449 14.27 -1.11 6.53
N GLU A 450 13.98 0.12 6.14
CA GLU A 450 12.85 0.90 6.63
C GLU A 450 11.79 0.99 5.53
N ARG A 451 10.52 0.72 5.85
CA ARG A 451 9.45 0.82 4.85
C ARG A 451 9.11 2.30 4.61
N VAL A 452 9.31 2.76 3.38
CA VAL A 452 9.08 4.16 2.97
C VAL A 452 7.90 4.35 2.04
N ASP A 453 7.46 3.30 1.34
CA ASP A 453 6.31 3.35 0.43
C ASP A 453 5.56 2.00 0.41
N GLU A 454 4.37 1.99 -0.21
CA GLU A 454 3.57 0.79 -0.43
C GLU A 454 2.81 0.89 -1.76
N ILE A 455 3.36 0.24 -2.79
CA ILE A 455 2.74 0.20 -4.11
C ILE A 455 1.54 -0.76 -4.09
N ILE A 456 0.44 -0.36 -4.72
CA ILE A 456 -0.70 -1.24 -4.98
C ILE A 456 -0.89 -1.47 -6.47
N TRP A 457 -1.01 -2.74 -6.85
CA TRP A 457 -1.46 -3.12 -8.18
C TRP A 457 -2.96 -3.36 -8.17
N VAL A 458 -3.72 -2.46 -8.78
CA VAL A 458 -5.16 -2.62 -9.04
C VAL A 458 -5.35 -3.55 -10.23
N LYS A 459 -6.02 -4.67 -9.97
CA LYS A 459 -6.28 -5.73 -10.94
C LYS A 459 -7.48 -5.39 -11.80
N THR A 460 -7.24 -5.12 -13.08
CA THR A 460 -8.30 -4.89 -14.07
C THR A 460 -8.51 -6.10 -14.97
N ASN A 461 -9.67 -6.15 -15.62
CA ASN A 461 -9.95 -7.07 -16.73
C ASN A 461 -9.69 -6.37 -18.07
N GLN A 462 -9.92 -7.08 -19.18
CA GLN A 462 -9.75 -6.57 -20.55
C GLN A 462 -10.54 -5.29 -20.85
N LEU A 463 -11.63 -5.00 -20.13
CA LEU A 463 -12.43 -3.78 -20.30
C LEU A 463 -12.04 -2.70 -19.28
N GLN A 464 -10.85 -2.80 -18.67
CA GLN A 464 -10.32 -1.85 -17.68
C GLN A 464 -11.22 -1.70 -16.44
N ARG A 465 -12.04 -2.73 -16.14
CA ARG A 465 -12.93 -2.77 -14.98
C ARG A 465 -12.32 -3.63 -13.88
N ILE A 466 -12.60 -3.26 -12.62
CA ILE A 466 -12.25 -4.09 -11.46
C ILE A 466 -13.20 -5.29 -11.41
N ILE A 467 -12.65 -6.49 -11.21
CA ILE A 467 -13.44 -7.71 -10.99
C ILE A 467 -14.03 -7.65 -9.57
N ARG A 468 -15.32 -7.30 -9.47
CA ARG A 468 -16.03 -7.15 -8.18
C ARG A 468 -16.78 -8.40 -7.72
N THR A 469 -17.00 -9.35 -8.61
CA THR A 469 -17.74 -10.59 -8.35
C THR A 469 -16.80 -11.74 -7.98
N GLY A 470 -17.36 -12.88 -7.59
CA GLY A 470 -16.61 -14.01 -7.04
C GLY A 470 -16.35 -13.89 -5.54
N ARG A 471 -15.55 -14.81 -5.01
CA ARG A 471 -15.09 -14.83 -3.61
C ARG A 471 -13.57 -14.85 -3.60
N THR A 472 -12.96 -13.68 -3.75
CA THR A 472 -11.51 -13.52 -3.93
C THR A 472 -10.76 -13.18 -2.63
N GLY A 473 -11.49 -12.97 -1.54
CA GLY A 473 -10.93 -12.74 -0.21
C GLY A 473 -11.78 -13.36 0.90
N HIS A 474 -11.31 -13.27 2.14
CA HIS A 474 -11.94 -13.93 3.29
C HIS A 474 -13.17 -13.17 3.81
N TRP A 475 -13.15 -11.84 3.76
CA TRP A 475 -14.22 -10.97 4.26
C TRP A 475 -14.73 -10.00 3.18
N LEU A 476 -13.80 -9.40 2.45
CA LEU A 476 -14.04 -8.53 1.30
C LEU A 476 -13.36 -9.14 0.08
N ASN A 477 -13.90 -8.88 -1.11
CA ASN A 477 -13.23 -9.26 -2.36
C ASN A 477 -11.95 -8.43 -2.54
N HIS A 478 -10.88 -9.10 -2.95
CA HIS A 478 -9.57 -8.49 -3.19
C HIS A 478 -9.45 -8.04 -4.64
N GLY A 479 -9.38 -6.72 -4.85
CA GLY A 479 -9.16 -6.10 -6.16
C GLY A 479 -7.73 -5.64 -6.43
N LYS A 480 -6.79 -5.94 -5.52
CA LYS A 480 -5.40 -5.47 -5.62
C LYS A 480 -4.38 -6.41 -4.96
N GLU A 481 -3.13 -6.27 -5.36
CA GLU A 481 -1.93 -6.83 -4.68
C GLU A 481 -1.04 -5.70 -4.15
N HIS A 482 -0.27 -5.98 -3.10
CA HIS A 482 0.57 -4.99 -2.42
C HIS A 482 2.04 -5.31 -2.61
N CYS A 483 2.87 -4.27 -2.78
CA CYS A 483 4.32 -4.34 -2.82
C CYS A 483 4.90 -3.32 -1.83
N LEU A 484 5.56 -3.82 -0.78
CA LEU A 484 6.23 -2.96 0.19
C LEU A 484 7.52 -2.41 -0.44
N VAL A 485 7.78 -1.11 -0.25
CA VAL A 485 9.03 -0.47 -0.68
C VAL A 485 9.85 -0.13 0.54
N GLY A 486 10.99 -0.81 0.68
CA GLY A 486 11.97 -0.59 1.74
C GLY A 486 13.19 0.18 1.25
N VAL A 487 13.71 1.10 2.06
CA VAL A 487 15.03 1.74 1.84
C VAL A 487 16.03 1.15 2.82
N LYS A 488 17.28 0.96 2.37
CA LYS A 488 18.41 0.60 3.22
C LYS A 488 19.57 1.53 2.93
N GLY A 489 20.27 1.96 3.98
CA GLY A 489 21.40 2.88 3.87
C GLY A 489 20.99 4.27 3.38
N ASN A 490 21.87 4.93 2.63
CA ASN A 490 21.69 6.26 2.07
C ASN A 490 21.92 6.24 0.54
N PRO A 491 20.99 5.64 -0.24
CA PRO A 491 21.15 5.52 -1.68
C PRO A 491 21.36 6.88 -2.37
N GLN A 492 22.19 6.90 -3.40
CA GLN A 492 22.48 8.11 -4.19
C GLN A 492 22.12 7.89 -5.65
N GLY A 493 21.82 8.97 -6.38
CA GLY A 493 21.57 8.91 -7.83
C GLY A 493 20.23 8.28 -8.24
N PHE A 494 19.21 8.38 -7.39
CA PHE A 494 17.85 7.90 -7.69
C PHE A 494 16.89 9.06 -7.94
N ASN A 495 15.82 8.80 -8.70
CA ASN A 495 14.82 9.78 -9.07
C ASN A 495 13.52 9.54 -8.29
N GLN A 496 13.25 10.36 -7.29
CA GLN A 496 12.01 10.32 -6.50
C GLN A 496 10.85 10.97 -7.26
N GLY A 497 9.63 10.47 -7.04
CA GLY A 497 8.39 11.12 -7.48
C GLY A 497 8.11 11.10 -8.98
N LEU A 498 8.82 10.30 -9.77
CA LEU A 498 8.54 10.15 -11.21
C LEU A 498 7.29 9.30 -11.49
N ASP A 499 7.02 8.33 -10.62
CA ASP A 499 5.91 7.38 -10.75
C ASP A 499 5.02 7.43 -9.51
N CYS A 500 3.74 7.11 -9.70
CA CYS A 500 2.79 6.96 -8.60
C CYS A 500 2.93 5.60 -7.91
N ASP A 501 2.36 5.49 -6.71
CA ASP A 501 2.25 4.27 -5.91
C ASP A 501 1.10 3.33 -6.36
N VAL A 502 0.39 3.66 -7.44
CA VAL A 502 -0.71 2.86 -7.98
C VAL A 502 -0.39 2.36 -9.39
N ILE A 503 -0.33 1.04 -9.55
CA ILE A 503 -0.27 0.38 -10.86
C ILE A 503 -1.67 -0.09 -11.23
N VAL A 504 -2.13 0.23 -12.44
CA VAL A 504 -3.39 -0.29 -12.99
C VAL A 504 -3.06 -1.14 -14.21
N ALA A 505 -3.18 -2.46 -14.08
CA ALA A 505 -2.82 -3.39 -15.14
C ALA A 505 -3.72 -4.64 -15.13
N GLU A 506 -3.89 -5.23 -16.31
CA GLU A 506 -4.70 -6.44 -16.49
C GLU A 506 -4.04 -7.66 -15.84
N VAL A 507 -4.85 -8.53 -15.23
CA VAL A 507 -4.37 -9.82 -14.72
C VAL A 507 -4.06 -10.76 -15.89
N ARG A 508 -2.83 -11.26 -15.93
CA ARG A 508 -2.36 -12.24 -16.93
C ARG A 508 -2.45 -13.66 -16.35
N SER A 509 -1.36 -14.43 -16.45
CA SER A 509 -1.26 -15.77 -15.85
C SER A 509 -1.17 -15.71 -14.33
N THR A 510 -1.51 -16.84 -13.67
CA THR A 510 -1.51 -16.94 -12.20
C THR A 510 -0.16 -16.52 -11.60
N SER A 511 -0.20 -15.57 -10.66
CA SER A 511 0.96 -15.02 -9.96
C SER A 511 1.96 -14.26 -10.86
N HIS A 512 1.54 -13.79 -12.04
CA HIS A 512 2.34 -12.90 -12.88
C HIS A 512 2.10 -11.45 -12.44
N LYS A 513 3.13 -10.83 -11.87
CA LYS A 513 3.12 -9.42 -11.46
C LYS A 513 3.17 -8.48 -12.68
N PRO A 514 2.68 -7.24 -12.60
CA PRO A 514 2.66 -6.30 -13.72
C PRO A 514 4.08 -5.91 -14.15
N ASP A 515 4.38 -5.97 -15.46
CA ASP A 515 5.71 -5.59 -15.99
C ASP A 515 6.01 -4.10 -15.79
N GLU A 516 4.99 -3.29 -15.57
CA GLU A 516 5.08 -1.86 -15.28
C GLU A 516 6.04 -1.58 -14.11
N ILE A 517 6.16 -2.51 -13.16
CA ILE A 517 7.09 -2.39 -12.03
C ILE A 517 8.55 -2.27 -12.49
N TYR A 518 8.96 -2.98 -13.55
CA TYR A 518 10.33 -2.88 -14.08
C TYR A 518 10.60 -1.49 -14.65
N GLY A 519 9.61 -0.91 -15.34
CA GLY A 519 9.69 0.45 -15.87
C GLY A 519 9.80 1.49 -14.76
N MET A 520 9.00 1.36 -13.70
CA MET A 520 9.06 2.23 -12.53
C MET A 520 10.42 2.15 -11.84
N ILE A 521 10.91 0.93 -11.63
CA ILE A 521 12.21 0.68 -10.99
C ILE A 521 13.37 1.22 -11.83
N GLU A 522 13.31 1.09 -13.17
CA GLU A 522 14.35 1.63 -14.05
C GLU A 522 14.34 3.16 -14.07
N ARG A 523 13.17 3.81 -13.98
CA ARG A 523 13.08 5.28 -13.82
C ARG A 523 13.58 5.74 -12.45
N LEU A 524 13.29 4.98 -11.39
CA LEU A 524 13.78 5.24 -10.03
C LEU A 524 15.31 5.12 -9.96
N SER A 525 15.89 4.06 -10.50
CA SER A 525 17.32 3.75 -10.42
C SER A 525 17.87 3.33 -11.81
N PRO A 526 18.08 4.29 -12.73
CA PRO A 526 18.45 4.01 -14.11
C PRO A 526 19.88 3.47 -14.24
N GLY A 527 20.07 2.47 -15.10
CA GLY A 527 21.39 1.92 -15.45
C GLY A 527 22.10 1.14 -14.33
N THR A 528 21.47 1.01 -13.16
CA THR A 528 22.03 0.26 -12.03
C THR A 528 21.77 -1.23 -12.15
N ARG A 529 22.64 -2.04 -11.52
CA ARG A 529 22.46 -3.49 -11.40
C ARG A 529 21.36 -3.83 -10.39
N LYS A 530 20.46 -4.73 -10.77
CA LYS A 530 19.27 -5.10 -10.01
C LYS A 530 19.18 -6.62 -9.88
N ILE A 531 18.49 -7.11 -8.86
CA ILE A 531 18.29 -8.55 -8.63
C ILE A 531 16.83 -8.85 -8.33
N GLU A 532 16.30 -9.87 -8.99
CA GLU A 532 14.96 -10.39 -8.73
C GLU A 532 15.04 -11.78 -8.11
N LEU A 533 14.34 -11.98 -6.99
CA LEU A 533 14.22 -13.24 -6.29
C LEU A 533 12.85 -13.85 -6.54
N PHE A 534 12.84 -15.16 -6.74
CA PHE A 534 11.66 -15.97 -7.07
C PHE A 534 11.08 -15.67 -8.47
N GLY A 535 11.90 -15.13 -9.35
CA GLY A 535 11.53 -14.83 -10.73
C GLY A 535 11.42 -16.07 -11.61
N ARG A 536 10.68 -15.93 -12.72
CA ARG A 536 10.42 -16.95 -13.74
C ARG A 536 10.98 -16.50 -15.10
N PRO A 537 10.94 -17.34 -16.16
CA PRO A 537 11.53 -16.98 -17.45
C PRO A 537 11.00 -15.68 -18.08
N HIS A 538 9.75 -15.29 -17.82
CA HIS A 538 9.19 -14.04 -18.34
C HIS A 538 9.69 -12.78 -17.60
N ASN A 539 10.37 -12.95 -16.47
CA ASN A 539 10.88 -11.87 -15.62
C ASN A 539 12.32 -11.46 -15.96
N VAL A 540 13.00 -12.17 -16.87
CA VAL A 540 14.39 -11.86 -17.21
C VAL A 540 14.44 -10.54 -18.00
N GLN A 541 15.18 -9.57 -17.49
CA GLN A 541 15.23 -8.20 -18.03
C GLN A 541 16.68 -7.69 -18.11
N PRO A 542 16.99 -6.75 -19.02
CA PRO A 542 18.29 -6.08 -19.03
C PRO A 542 18.58 -5.40 -17.68
N ASN A 543 19.84 -5.37 -17.24
CA ASN A 543 20.30 -4.90 -15.92
C ASN A 543 19.85 -5.75 -14.71
N TRP A 544 19.08 -6.82 -14.92
CA TRP A 544 18.63 -7.72 -13.84
C TRP A 544 19.39 -9.05 -13.85
N ILE A 545 19.70 -9.53 -12.64
CA ILE A 545 20.00 -10.94 -12.37
C ILE A 545 18.73 -11.56 -11.77
N THR A 546 18.15 -12.55 -12.43
CA THR A 546 16.93 -13.24 -11.95
C THR A 546 17.28 -14.57 -11.31
N LEU A 547 16.81 -14.80 -10.08
CA LEU A 547 16.98 -16.05 -9.34
C LEU A 547 15.63 -16.74 -9.16
N GLY A 548 15.58 -18.04 -9.45
CA GLY A 548 14.36 -18.82 -9.31
C GLY A 548 14.54 -20.26 -9.76
N ASN A 549 13.75 -21.17 -9.21
CA ASN A 549 13.85 -22.61 -9.49
C ASN A 549 13.15 -23.06 -10.78
N GLN A 550 12.53 -22.12 -11.51
CA GLN A 550 11.84 -22.35 -12.80
C GLN A 550 12.57 -21.71 -13.98
N LEU A 551 13.81 -21.24 -13.78
CA LEU A 551 14.64 -20.66 -14.83
C LEU A 551 15.38 -21.76 -15.60
N ASP A 552 15.79 -21.45 -16.84
CA ASP A 552 16.47 -22.42 -17.70
C ASP A 552 17.99 -22.37 -17.47
N GLY A 553 18.49 -23.24 -16.59
CA GLY A 553 19.91 -23.36 -16.30
C GLY A 553 20.53 -22.10 -15.70
N ILE A 554 21.78 -21.82 -16.06
CA ILE A 554 22.57 -20.69 -15.52
C ILE A 554 23.12 -19.89 -16.69
N HIS A 555 22.78 -18.59 -16.74
CA HIS A 555 23.25 -17.66 -17.75
C HIS A 555 23.80 -16.40 -17.08
N LEU A 556 25.12 -16.31 -16.99
CA LEU A 556 25.84 -15.21 -16.36
C LEU A 556 26.81 -14.59 -17.36
N LEU A 557 26.83 -13.26 -17.39
CA LEU A 557 27.60 -12.45 -18.36
C LEU A 557 28.55 -11.48 -17.67
N ASP A 558 28.23 -11.04 -16.45
CA ASP A 558 29.09 -10.19 -15.63
C ASP A 558 30.38 -10.97 -15.27
N PRO A 559 31.57 -10.57 -15.77
CA PRO A 559 32.79 -11.33 -15.58
C PRO A 559 33.15 -11.55 -14.12
N ASP A 560 32.85 -10.57 -13.26
CA ASP A 560 33.15 -10.64 -11.83
C ASP A 560 32.24 -11.65 -11.13
N VAL A 561 30.96 -11.67 -11.50
CA VAL A 561 30.00 -12.67 -11.00
C VAL A 561 30.38 -14.07 -11.49
N VAL A 562 30.76 -14.21 -12.76
CA VAL A 562 31.20 -15.49 -13.35
C VAL A 562 32.45 -16.03 -12.63
N ALA A 563 33.43 -15.17 -12.34
CA ALA A 563 34.65 -15.57 -11.63
C ALA A 563 34.34 -16.07 -10.21
N ARG A 564 33.54 -15.32 -9.44
CA ARG A 564 33.11 -15.72 -8.09
C ARG A 564 32.24 -16.98 -8.11
N PHE A 565 31.38 -17.12 -9.11
CA PHE A 565 30.54 -18.31 -9.29
C PHE A 565 31.40 -19.56 -9.51
N LYS A 566 32.37 -19.52 -10.43
CA LYS A 566 33.28 -20.65 -10.69
C LYS A 566 34.15 -21.00 -9.48
N GLN A 567 34.58 -20.01 -8.71
CA GLN A 567 35.33 -20.23 -7.47
C GLN A 567 34.47 -20.95 -6.42
N ARG A 568 33.19 -20.57 -6.29
CA ARG A 568 32.29 -21.10 -5.25
C ARG A 568 31.63 -22.42 -5.61
N TYR A 569 31.34 -22.63 -6.89
CA TYR A 569 30.67 -23.80 -7.47
C TYR A 569 31.48 -24.31 -8.67
N PRO A 570 32.66 -24.92 -8.45
CA PRO A 570 33.53 -25.39 -9.54
C PRO A 570 32.84 -26.41 -10.45
N ASP A 571 31.94 -27.23 -9.89
CA ASP A 571 31.18 -28.24 -10.63
C ASP A 571 29.83 -27.71 -11.19
N GLY A 572 29.50 -26.43 -10.94
CA GLY A 572 28.22 -25.82 -11.33
C GLY A 572 26.99 -26.29 -10.54
N ILE A 573 27.16 -27.14 -9.52
CA ILE A 573 26.07 -27.70 -8.72
C ILE A 573 25.81 -26.83 -7.48
N ILE A 574 24.63 -26.23 -7.41
CA ILE A 574 24.15 -25.47 -6.25
C ILE A 574 23.35 -26.40 -5.34
N SER A 575 24.03 -27.11 -4.43
CA SER A 575 23.40 -28.05 -3.48
C SER A 575 23.15 -27.42 -2.11
N LYS A 576 22.22 -28.01 -1.33
CA LYS A 576 22.05 -27.68 0.09
C LYS A 576 23.41 -27.72 0.81
N PRO A 577 23.82 -26.67 1.55
CA PRO A 577 25.09 -26.66 2.26
C PRO A 577 25.14 -27.80 3.29
N LYS A 578 26.32 -28.42 3.49
CA LYS A 578 26.50 -29.61 4.34
C LYS A 578 26.11 -29.42 5.82
N ASN A 579 25.91 -28.18 6.27
CA ASN A 579 25.73 -27.80 7.68
C ASN A 579 24.38 -27.11 7.97
N LEU A 580 23.34 -27.33 7.15
CA LEU A 580 22.01 -26.69 7.27
C LEU A 580 20.89 -27.65 7.67
#